data_AF-A0A1G2ZP35-F1
#
_entry.id   AF-A0A1G2ZP35-F1
#
_cell.length_a   1.000
_cell.length_b   1.000
_cell.length_c   1.000
_cell.angle_alpha   90.00
_cell.angle_beta   90.00
_cell.angle_gamma   90.00
#
_symmetry.space_group_name_H-M   'P 1'
#
loop_
_entity.id
_entity.type
_entity.pdbx_description
1 polymer ?
#
loop_
_entity_poly.entity_id
_entity_poly.type
_entity_poly.pdbx_seq_one_letter_code
_entity_poly.pdbx_strand_id
1 'polypeptide(L)'
;MKKRIIVLAIVTLTVCSFSNVFAEVNFENGKILFFNNNIAENSSGKSCASCHLDGKGLSKSYSKNDFYFQGRHMRSIQEAVDFCVVQNVKGKPLGSNSDEMLSILEYIKQF
;
A
#
# COMPACT_ATOMS: atom_id res chain seq x y z
N MET A 1 23.95 -23.42 30.87
CA MET A 1 22.52 -23.10 30.65
C MET A 1 22.26 -21.59 30.61
N LYS A 2 22.65 -20.81 31.62
CA LYS A 2 22.47 -19.34 31.67
C LYS A 2 23.00 -18.56 30.44
N LYS A 3 24.19 -18.92 29.92
CA LYS A 3 24.76 -18.29 28.71
C LYS A 3 23.97 -18.58 27.42
N ARG A 4 23.32 -19.75 27.32
CA ARG A 4 22.46 -20.11 26.18
C ARG A 4 21.12 -19.37 26.22
N ILE A 5 20.60 -19.11 27.42
CA ILE A 5 19.39 -18.30 27.63
C ILE A 5 19.63 -16.83 27.28
N ILE A 6 20.80 -16.28 27.65
CA ILE A 6 21.20 -14.91 27.32
C ILE A 6 21.37 -14.72 25.81
N VAL A 7 21.99 -15.68 25.11
CA VAL A 7 22.15 -15.62 23.64
C VAL A 7 20.79 -15.72 22.94
N LEU A 8 19.86 -16.55 23.43
CA LEU A 8 18.51 -16.65 22.84
C LEU A 8 17.71 -15.34 22.98
N ALA A 9 17.82 -14.67 24.14
CA ALA A 9 17.10 -13.42 24.41
C ALA A 9 17.60 -12.24 23.55
N ILE A 10 18.89 -12.20 23.23
CA ILE A 10 19.49 -11.15 22.39
C ILE A 10 19.06 -11.32 20.92
N VAL A 11 18.96 -12.57 20.44
CA VAL A 11 18.52 -12.86 19.06
C VAL A 11 17.04 -12.52 18.85
N THR A 12 16.18 -12.70 19.85
CA THR A 12 14.75 -12.33 19.73
C THR A 12 14.52 -10.82 19.75
N LEU A 13 15.36 -10.04 20.43
CA LEU A 13 15.17 -8.59 20.56
C LEU A 13 15.57 -7.81 19.29
N THR A 14 16.54 -8.32 18.53
CA THR A 14 16.96 -7.69 17.26
C THR A 14 15.99 -7.93 16.11
N VAL A 15 15.25 -9.05 16.11
CA VAL A 15 14.29 -9.37 15.03
C VAL A 15 13.05 -8.47 15.08
N CYS A 16 12.58 -8.09 16.27
CA CYS A 16 11.39 -7.22 16.41
C CYS A 16 11.61 -5.79 15.89
N SER A 17 12.85 -5.28 15.96
CA SER A 17 13.16 -3.92 15.49
C SER A 17 13.23 -3.81 13.97
N PHE A 18 13.56 -4.90 13.26
CA PHE A 18 13.68 -4.90 11.80
C PHE A 18 12.32 -4.77 11.08
N SER A 19 11.26 -5.36 11.64
CA SER A 19 9.91 -5.32 11.07
C SER A 19 9.32 -3.91 11.00
N ASN A 20 9.63 -3.05 11.98
CA ASN A 20 9.09 -1.69 12.01
C ASN A 20 9.73 -0.80 10.93
N VAL A 21 11.03 -0.99 10.65
CA VAL A 21 11.74 -0.23 9.61
C VAL A 21 11.17 -0.54 8.22
N PHE A 22 10.84 -1.81 7.94
CA PHE A 22 10.25 -2.18 6.65
C PHE A 22 8.85 -1.58 6.45
N ALA A 23 8.01 -1.59 7.49
CA ALA A 23 6.69 -0.97 7.43
C ALA A 23 6.78 0.56 7.23
N GLU A 24 7.70 1.23 7.92
CA GLU A 24 7.94 2.67 7.77
C GLU A 24 8.42 3.05 6.36
N VAL A 25 9.36 2.28 5.80
CA VAL A 25 9.83 2.49 4.42
C VAL A 25 8.70 2.30 3.41
N ASN A 26 7.88 1.26 3.55
CA ASN A 26 6.74 1.03 2.66
C ASN A 26 5.68 2.13 2.80
N PHE A 27 5.46 2.65 4.01
CA PHE A 27 4.52 3.73 4.25
C PHE A 27 4.96 5.03 3.54
N GLU A 28 6.21 5.47 3.71
CA GLU A 28 6.70 6.69 3.07
C GLU A 28 6.76 6.54 1.55
N ASN A 29 7.17 5.38 1.04
CA ASN A 29 7.09 5.08 -0.40
C ASN A 29 5.65 5.12 -0.90
N GLY A 30 4.71 4.56 -0.14
CA GLY A 30 3.28 4.56 -0.46
C GLY A 30 2.72 5.97 -0.54
N LYS A 31 3.10 6.84 0.40
CA LYS A 31 2.75 8.26 0.38
C LYS A 31 3.30 8.94 -0.88
N ILE A 32 4.58 8.76 -1.20
CA ILE A 32 5.17 9.34 -2.41
C ILE A 32 4.40 8.90 -3.66
N LEU A 33 4.14 7.59 -3.80
CA LEU A 33 3.39 7.01 -4.92
C LEU A 33 1.97 7.56 -5.01
N PHE A 34 1.29 7.73 -3.88
CA PHE A 34 -0.09 8.23 -3.81
C PHE A 34 -0.24 9.65 -4.38
N PHE A 35 0.78 10.50 -4.20
CA PHE A 35 0.79 11.87 -4.73
C PHE A 35 1.45 11.97 -6.12
N ASN A 36 2.23 10.97 -6.54
CA ASN A 36 2.97 10.97 -7.79
C ASN A 36 2.05 10.78 -9.01
N ASN A 37 2.14 11.70 -9.98
CA ASN A 37 1.40 11.66 -11.23
C ASN A 37 2.15 10.93 -12.37
N ASN A 38 3.20 10.18 -12.06
CA ASN A 38 3.95 9.34 -12.99
C ASN A 38 4.01 7.86 -12.55
N ILE A 39 3.12 7.46 -11.62
CA ILE A 39 3.02 6.05 -11.20
C ILE A 39 2.67 5.14 -12.40
N ALA A 40 3.34 4.00 -12.52
CA ALA A 40 3.05 2.98 -13.53
C ALA A 40 2.99 3.49 -14.98
N GLU A 41 3.90 4.40 -15.36
CA GLU A 41 3.94 5.00 -16.71
C GLU A 41 2.62 5.72 -17.08
N ASN A 42 1.98 6.33 -16.08
CA ASN A 42 0.78 7.14 -16.19
C ASN A 42 0.90 8.24 -17.27
N SER A 43 -0.14 8.30 -18.13
CA SER A 43 -0.27 9.32 -19.19
C SER A 43 -1.40 10.34 -18.95
N SER A 44 -2.21 10.19 -17.91
CA SER A 44 -3.33 11.09 -17.59
C SER A 44 -2.91 12.35 -16.81
N GLY A 45 -1.72 12.36 -16.20
CA GLY A 45 -1.27 13.45 -15.33
C GLY A 45 -1.98 13.50 -13.97
N LYS A 46 -2.86 12.54 -13.65
CA LYS A 46 -3.56 12.42 -12.37
C LYS A 46 -2.78 11.55 -11.39
N SER A 47 -2.94 11.78 -10.09
CA SER A 47 -2.45 10.87 -9.04
C SER A 47 -3.60 10.33 -8.19
N CYS A 48 -3.35 9.41 -7.27
CA CYS A 48 -4.38 8.94 -6.33
C CYS A 48 -4.96 10.13 -5.54
N ALA A 49 -4.08 11.03 -5.08
CA ALA A 49 -4.44 12.25 -4.35
C ALA A 49 -5.31 13.22 -5.15
N SER A 50 -5.27 13.19 -6.49
CA SER A 50 -6.11 14.05 -7.32
C SER A 50 -7.61 13.78 -7.15
N CYS A 51 -7.99 12.55 -6.77
CA CYS A 51 -9.37 12.17 -6.44
C CYS A 51 -9.59 11.95 -4.94
N HIS A 52 -8.56 11.47 -4.23
CA HIS A 52 -8.61 11.10 -2.82
C HIS A 52 -7.74 12.02 -1.97
N LEU A 53 -7.83 13.34 -2.20
CA LEU A 53 -7.12 14.33 -1.38
C LEU A 53 -7.46 14.13 0.10
N ASP A 54 -6.42 14.13 0.94
CA ASP A 54 -6.53 13.86 2.38
C ASP A 54 -7.28 12.56 2.72
N GLY A 55 -7.18 11.55 1.83
CA GLY A 55 -7.82 10.24 2.02
C GLY A 55 -9.33 10.24 1.83
N LYS A 56 -9.91 11.30 1.24
CA LYS A 56 -11.37 11.39 1.03
C LYS A 56 -11.92 10.12 0.37
N GLY A 57 -12.86 9.47 1.04
CA GLY A 57 -13.52 8.25 0.55
C GLY A 57 -12.73 6.96 0.71
N LEU A 58 -11.53 7.00 1.32
CA LEU A 58 -10.72 5.81 1.60
C LEU A 58 -10.95 5.23 2.99
N SER A 59 -11.75 5.89 3.85
CA SER A 59 -11.92 5.43 5.22
C SER A 59 -12.44 4.00 5.29
N LYS A 60 -11.72 3.17 6.07
CA LYS A 60 -11.97 1.73 6.25
C LYS A 60 -11.85 0.91 4.96
N SER A 61 -11.35 1.48 3.87
CA SER A 61 -11.18 0.74 2.61
C SER A 61 -10.30 -0.50 2.80
N TYR A 62 -9.23 -0.39 3.59
CA TYR A 62 -8.32 -1.50 3.86
C TYR A 62 -8.99 -2.72 4.53
N SER A 63 -10.04 -2.49 5.31
CA SER A 63 -10.79 -3.56 5.99
C SER A 63 -11.86 -4.24 5.14
N LYS A 64 -12.12 -3.73 3.93
CA LYS A 64 -13.17 -4.25 3.04
C LYS A 64 -12.62 -5.35 2.14
N ASN A 65 -13.43 -6.38 1.95
CA ASN A 65 -13.14 -7.47 1.02
C ASN A 65 -13.87 -7.30 -0.32
N ASP A 66 -14.79 -6.35 -0.43
CA ASP A 66 -15.60 -6.16 -1.63
C ASP A 66 -15.72 -4.68 -1.97
N PHE A 67 -15.51 -4.38 -3.24
CA PHE A 67 -15.60 -3.03 -3.80
C PHE A 67 -16.45 -3.07 -5.07
N TYR A 68 -17.36 -2.10 -5.18
CA TYR A 68 -18.22 -1.95 -6.35
C TYR A 68 -18.04 -0.55 -6.90
N PHE A 69 -17.57 -0.46 -8.14
CA PHE A 69 -17.38 0.83 -8.81
C PHE A 69 -17.57 0.67 -10.32
N GLN A 70 -18.32 1.60 -10.93
CA GLN A 70 -18.64 1.58 -12.37
C GLN A 70 -19.13 0.21 -12.88
N GLY A 71 -20.01 -0.44 -12.13
CA GLY A 71 -20.58 -1.76 -12.49
C GLY A 71 -19.61 -2.94 -12.36
N ARG A 72 -18.37 -2.71 -11.90
CA ARG A 72 -17.40 -3.77 -11.61
C ARG A 72 -17.43 -4.14 -10.13
N HIS A 73 -17.45 -5.44 -9.86
CA HIS A 73 -17.16 -6.03 -8.55
C HIS A 73 -15.68 -6.42 -8.46
N MET A 74 -15.02 -6.00 -7.39
CA MET A 74 -13.63 -6.30 -7.08
C MET A 74 -13.57 -6.91 -5.69
N ARG A 75 -12.83 -8.02 -5.53
CA ARG A 75 -12.83 -8.86 -4.33
C ARG A 75 -11.66 -8.60 -3.38
N SER A 76 -10.91 -7.54 -3.65
CA SER A 76 -9.80 -7.12 -2.80
C SER A 76 -9.49 -5.64 -3.02
N ILE A 77 -8.79 -5.06 -2.06
CA ILE A 77 -8.30 -3.69 -2.18
C ILE A 77 -7.23 -3.59 -3.28
N GLN A 78 -6.42 -4.63 -3.49
CA GLN A 78 -5.45 -4.72 -4.59
C GLN A 78 -6.14 -4.57 -5.94
N GLU A 79 -7.23 -5.32 -6.17
CA GLU A 79 -8.01 -5.22 -7.41
C GLU A 79 -8.61 -3.82 -7.59
N ALA A 80 -9.08 -3.19 -6.51
CA ALA A 80 -9.59 -1.83 -6.54
C ALA A 80 -8.51 -0.79 -6.88
N VAL A 81 -7.31 -0.92 -6.30
CA VAL A 81 -6.16 -0.06 -6.60
C VAL A 81 -5.74 -0.24 -8.05
N ASP A 82 -5.51 -1.47 -8.52
CA ASP A 82 -5.11 -1.73 -9.90
C ASP A 82 -6.16 -1.25 -10.90
N PHE A 83 -7.45 -1.46 -10.61
CA PHE A 83 -8.52 -0.92 -11.42
C PHE A 83 -8.43 0.60 -11.53
N CYS A 84 -8.23 1.30 -10.41
CA CYS A 84 -8.07 2.76 -10.42
C CYS A 84 -6.84 3.22 -11.19
N VAL A 85 -5.70 2.53 -11.03
CA VAL A 85 -4.46 2.83 -11.76
C VAL A 85 -4.70 2.72 -13.27
N VAL A 86 -5.32 1.63 -13.73
CA VAL A 86 -5.55 1.41 -15.16
C VAL A 86 -6.63 2.34 -15.71
N GLN A 87 -7.77 2.48 -15.01
CA GLN A 87 -8.93 3.16 -15.58
C GLN A 87 -8.94 4.67 -15.36
N ASN A 88 -8.47 5.15 -14.21
CA ASN A 88 -8.56 6.58 -13.86
C ASN A 88 -7.23 7.29 -14.03
N VAL A 89 -6.13 6.64 -13.64
CA VAL A 89 -4.76 7.17 -13.74
C VAL A 89 -4.13 6.85 -15.10
N LYS A 90 -4.66 5.88 -15.85
CA LYS A 90 -4.15 5.48 -17.18
C LYS A 90 -2.69 5.01 -17.13
N GLY A 91 -2.31 4.32 -16.05
CA GLY A 91 -1.05 3.60 -15.93
C GLY A 91 -1.20 2.12 -16.26
N LYS A 92 -0.09 1.39 -16.18
CA LYS A 92 -0.05 -0.08 -16.28
C LYS A 92 -0.54 -0.73 -14.96
N PRO A 93 -1.07 -1.96 -14.99
CA PRO A 93 -1.33 -2.71 -13.77
C PRO A 93 -0.05 -2.85 -12.93
N LEU A 94 -0.16 -2.65 -11.63
CA LEU A 94 0.97 -2.79 -10.70
C LEU A 94 1.26 -4.24 -10.36
N GLY A 95 0.23 -5.09 -10.40
CA GLY A 95 0.30 -6.47 -9.90
C GLY A 95 0.03 -6.55 -8.40
N SER A 96 -0.69 -7.58 -7.97
CA SER A 96 -1.27 -7.66 -6.62
C SER A 96 -0.25 -7.72 -5.47
N ASN A 97 1.00 -8.11 -5.76
CA ASN A 97 2.06 -8.32 -4.77
C ASN A 97 3.34 -7.52 -5.11
N SER A 98 3.27 -6.53 -5.99
CA SER A 98 4.43 -5.67 -6.26
C SER A 98 4.75 -4.77 -5.08
N ASP A 99 6.00 -4.32 -4.99
CA ASP A 99 6.45 -3.42 -3.93
C ASP A 99 5.66 -2.10 -3.95
N GLU A 100 5.30 -1.60 -5.15
CA GLU A 100 4.46 -0.41 -5.31
C GLU A 100 3.05 -0.63 -4.76
N MET A 101 2.42 -1.76 -5.09
CA MET A 101 1.09 -2.11 -4.57
C MET A 101 1.12 -2.19 -3.05
N LEU A 102 2.09 -2.94 -2.48
CA LEU A 102 2.21 -3.11 -1.03
C LEU A 102 2.48 -1.77 -0.32
N SER A 103 3.32 -0.92 -0.90
CA SER A 103 3.60 0.41 -0.36
C SER A 103 2.35 1.30 -0.36
N ILE A 104 1.62 1.38 -1.48
CA ILE A 104 0.36 2.14 -1.57
C ILE A 104 -0.65 1.64 -0.54
N LEU A 105 -0.78 0.32 -0.42
CA LEU A 105 -1.67 -0.30 0.54
C LEU A 105 -1.29 0.04 1.99
N GLU A 106 0.00 0.07 2.32
CA GLU A 106 0.47 0.51 3.63
C GLU A 106 0.06 1.96 3.92
N TYR A 107 0.17 2.85 2.94
CA TYR A 107 -0.29 4.22 3.08
C TYR A 107 -1.82 4.34 3.17
N ILE A 108 -2.59 3.53 2.43
CA ILE A 108 -4.05 3.59 2.51
C ILE A 108 -4.58 3.15 3.89
N LYS A 109 -3.86 2.29 4.62
CA LYS A 109 -4.25 1.82 5.97
C LYS A 109 -4.46 2.94 6.99
N GLN A 110 -3.85 4.12 6.82
CA GLN A 110 -3.99 5.22 7.77
C GLN A 110 -5.36 5.94 7.71
N PHE A 111 -6.21 5.63 6.73
CA PHE A 111 -7.51 6.28 6.51
C PHE A 111 -8.71 5.41 6.94
#